data_AF-A0A8X6P9J9-F1
#
_entry.id   AF-A0A8X6P9J9-F1
#
_cell.length_a   1.000
_cell.length_b   1.000
_cell.length_c   1.000
_cell.angle_alpha   90.00
_cell.angle_beta   90.00
_cell.angle_gamma   90.00
#
_symmetry.space_group_name_H-M   'P 1'
#
loop_
_entity.id
_entity.type
_entity.pdbx_description
1 polymer ?
#
loop_
_entity_poly.entity_id
_entity_poly.type
_entity_poly.pdbx_seq_one_letter_code
_entity_poly.pdbx_strand_id
1 'polypeptide(L)'
;MRQKSTKIKSEARELVESFPITNENYPLAIESLTERYGRKELLIDFYVRELLRLVLNNATKKKQDSLSGLNNKLSTQLRALSSLGVTTDQCGVILYPLVESSLPTHILRSFQRQRKNIDSEQSISTLDAIVSFLKSEVQLEEKNKIN
;
A
#
# COMPACT_ATOMS: atom_id res chain seq x y z
N MET A 1 0.60 -4.46 9.73
CA MET A 1 1.70 -4.97 10.57
C MET A 1 2.50 -3.89 11.31
N ARG A 2 2.57 -2.63 10.84
CA ARG A 2 3.35 -1.54 11.49
C ARG A 2 2.98 -1.19 12.94
N GLN A 3 1.81 -1.57 13.46
CA GLN A 3 1.37 -1.17 14.81
C GLN A 3 1.60 -2.22 15.91
N LYS A 4 2.10 -3.42 15.59
CA LYS A 4 2.26 -4.49 16.60
C LYS A 4 3.67 -4.58 17.20
N SER A 5 4.72 -4.20 16.47
CA SER A 5 6.11 -4.43 16.89
C SER A 5 6.61 -3.48 17.99
N THR A 6 6.12 -2.24 18.06
CA THR A 6 6.52 -1.27 19.10
C THR A 6 5.57 -1.26 20.30
N LYS A 7 4.53 -2.10 20.29
CA LYS A 7 3.59 -2.21 21.40
C LYS A 7 4.29 -2.86 22.60
N ILE A 8 4.10 -2.27 23.78
CA ILE A 8 4.54 -2.83 25.06
C ILE A 8 3.93 -4.25 25.20
N LYS A 9 4.75 -5.25 25.57
CA LYS A 9 4.40 -6.68 25.63
C LYS A 9 3.99 -7.31 24.29
N SER A 10 4.59 -6.88 23.19
CA SER A 10 4.46 -7.62 21.94
C SER A 10 5.50 -8.73 21.88
N GLU A 11 5.14 -9.88 21.29
CA GLU A 11 6.07 -11.00 21.10
C GLU A 11 7.36 -10.59 20.37
N ALA A 12 7.25 -9.68 19.39
CA ALA A 12 8.41 -9.17 18.66
C ALA A 12 9.34 -8.35 19.55
N ARG A 13 8.79 -7.60 20.51
CA ARG A 13 9.57 -6.83 21.48
C ARG A 13 10.23 -7.73 22.51
N GLU A 14 9.49 -8.70 23.05
CA GLU A 14 10.03 -9.70 23.98
C GLU A 14 11.16 -10.52 23.35
N LEU A 15 11.03 -10.85 22.05
CA LEU A 15 12.09 -11.52 21.30
C LEU A 15 13.36 -10.67 21.24
N VAL A 16 13.27 -9.37 20.92
CA VAL A 16 14.43 -8.47 20.87
C VAL A 16 15.03 -8.25 22.26
N GLU A 17 14.19 -8.08 23.29
CA GLU A 17 14.61 -7.88 24.69
C GLU A 17 15.30 -9.14 25.28
N SER A 18 15.11 -10.33 24.69
CA SER A 18 15.80 -11.55 25.11
C SER A 18 17.30 -11.59 24.76
N PHE A 19 17.76 -10.72 23.85
CA PHE A 19 19.16 -10.63 23.48
C PHE A 19 19.91 -9.61 24.35
N PRO A 20 21.10 -9.95 24.88
CA PRO A 20 22.02 -8.98 25.47
C PRO A 20 22.32 -7.81 24.54
N ILE A 21 22.53 -6.62 25.11
CA ILE A 21 22.83 -5.39 24.38
C ILE A 21 24.32 -5.36 24.00
N THR A 22 24.69 -6.18 23.02
CA THR A 22 26.06 -6.31 22.50
C THR A 22 26.07 -6.25 20.97
N ASN A 23 27.19 -5.81 20.40
CA ASN A 23 27.32 -5.66 18.94
C ASN A 23 27.15 -7.00 18.21
N GLU A 24 27.61 -8.09 18.82
CA GLU A 24 27.54 -9.44 18.28
C GLU A 24 26.10 -9.98 18.22
N ASN A 25 25.21 -9.46 19.07
CA ASN A 25 23.85 -9.95 19.21
C ASN A 25 22.83 -9.21 18.34
N TYR A 26 23.15 -8.02 17.81
CA TYR A 26 22.23 -7.31 16.92
C TYR A 26 21.90 -8.10 15.64
N PRO A 27 22.87 -8.71 14.92
CA PRO A 27 22.56 -9.53 13.76
C PRO A 27 21.67 -10.73 14.11
N LEU A 28 21.89 -11.39 15.25
CA LEU A 28 21.11 -12.54 15.70
C LEU A 28 19.66 -12.16 16.04
N ALA A 29 19.46 -10.99 16.67
CA ALA A 29 18.13 -10.47 16.95
C ALA A 29 17.37 -10.13 15.65
N ILE A 30 18.07 -9.54 14.66
CA ILE A 30 17.50 -9.29 13.33
C ILE A 30 17.15 -10.60 12.65
N GLU A 31 18.06 -11.58 12.63
CA GLU A 31 17.83 -12.89 12.03
C GLU A 31 16.61 -13.58 12.64
N SER A 32 16.50 -13.63 13.97
CA SER A 32 15.36 -14.22 14.69
C SER A 32 14.04 -13.52 14.36
N LEU A 33 14.03 -12.19 14.25
CA LEU A 33 12.86 -11.43 13.79
C LEU A 33 12.49 -11.78 12.34
N THR A 34 13.50 -11.94 11.49
CA THR A 34 13.32 -12.21 10.07
C THR A 34 12.80 -13.63 9.83
N GLU A 35 13.29 -14.61 10.58
CA GLU A 35 12.81 -16.00 10.51
C GLU A 35 11.35 -16.11 10.98
N ARG A 36 11.02 -15.43 12.08
CA ARG A 36 9.69 -15.50 12.68
C ARG A 36 8.64 -14.68 11.92
N TYR A 37 8.99 -13.49 11.45
CA TYR A 37 8.03 -12.52 10.88
C TYR A 37 8.30 -12.12 9.42
N GLY A 38 9.48 -12.41 8.88
CA GLY A 38 9.92 -12.03 7.54
C GLY A 38 9.49 -12.99 6.42
N ARG A 39 8.49 -13.84 6.67
CA ARG A 39 7.96 -14.81 5.68
C ARG A 39 7.30 -14.09 4.50
N LYS A 40 8.10 -13.78 3.47
CA LYS A 40 7.71 -12.92 2.34
C LYS A 40 6.41 -13.35 1.66
N GLU A 41 6.21 -14.63 1.40
CA GLU A 41 5.00 -15.15 0.74
C GLU A 41 3.72 -14.84 1.53
N LEU A 42 3.75 -15.04 2.86
CA LEU A 42 2.61 -14.72 3.73
C LEU A 42 2.35 -13.22 3.79
N LEU A 43 3.41 -12.40 3.75
CA LEU A 43 3.29 -10.94 3.71
C LEU A 43 2.66 -10.50 2.39
N ILE A 44 3.08 -11.07 1.25
CA ILE A 44 2.49 -10.79 -0.07
C ILE A 44 1.00 -11.15 -0.05
N ASP A 45 0.63 -12.35 0.37
CA ASP A 45 -0.78 -12.79 0.46
C ASP A 45 -1.60 -11.83 1.36
N PHE A 46 -1.05 -11.45 2.52
CA PHE A 46 -1.70 -10.48 3.40
C PHE A 46 -1.96 -9.14 2.70
N TYR A 47 -0.97 -8.58 2.02
CA TYR A 47 -1.10 -7.27 1.36
C TYR A 47 -2.02 -7.31 0.13
N VAL A 48 -2.03 -8.41 -0.62
CA VAL A 48 -2.98 -8.63 -1.72
C VAL A 48 -4.40 -8.75 -1.18
N ARG A 49 -4.62 -9.49 -0.08
CA ARG A 49 -5.94 -9.57 0.57
C ARG A 49 -6.42 -8.23 1.11
N GLU A 50 -5.53 -7.38 1.60
CA GLU A 50 -5.87 -6.01 1.99
C GLU A 50 -6.34 -5.18 0.78
N LEU A 51 -5.69 -5.30 -0.39
CA LEU A 51 -6.17 -4.65 -1.62
C LEU A 51 -7.55 -5.18 -2.02
N LEU A 52 -7.76 -6.50 -1.98
CA LEU A 52 -9.07 -7.11 -2.25
C LEU A 52 -10.16 -6.62 -1.30
N ARG A 53 -9.83 -6.39 -0.02
CA ARG A 53 -10.78 -5.78 0.93
C ARG A 53 -11.20 -4.38 0.50
N LEU A 54 -10.29 -3.57 -0.05
CA LEU A 54 -10.64 -2.24 -0.59
C LEU A 54 -11.57 -2.36 -1.78
N VAL A 55 -11.31 -3.29 -2.70
CA VAL A 55 -12.21 -3.61 -3.83
C VAL A 55 -13.60 -3.99 -3.34
N LEU A 56 -13.69 -4.91 -2.37
CA LEU A 56 -14.97 -5.34 -1.81
C LEU A 56 -15.71 -4.21 -1.09
N ASN A 57 -14.99 -3.34 -0.38
CA ASN A 57 -15.60 -2.18 0.29
C ASN A 57 -16.23 -1.22 -0.73
N ASN A 58 -15.55 -0.99 -1.86
CA ASN A 58 -16.08 -0.18 -2.96
C ASN A 58 -17.31 -0.85 -3.60
N ALA A 59 -17.20 -2.14 -3.97
CA ALA A 59 -18.27 -2.89 -4.63
C ALA A 59 -19.53 -3.01 -3.78
N THR A 60 -19.38 -3.26 -2.48
CA THR A 60 -20.51 -3.44 -1.55
C THR A 60 -21.00 -2.14 -0.93
N LYS A 61 -20.32 -1.01 -1.17
CA LYS A 61 -20.59 0.30 -0.56
C LYS A 61 -20.68 0.28 0.98
N LYS A 62 -20.12 -0.76 1.63
CA LYS A 62 -20.20 -0.97 3.08
C LYS A 62 -19.45 0.08 3.88
N LYS A 63 -18.38 0.62 3.29
CA LYS A 63 -17.54 1.65 3.92
C LYS A 63 -17.06 2.63 2.85
N GLN A 64 -17.53 3.87 2.93
CA GLN A 64 -16.98 4.96 2.15
C GLN A 64 -15.82 5.56 2.93
N ASP A 65 -14.60 5.18 2.57
CA ASP A 65 -13.42 5.90 3.01
C ASP A 65 -13.38 7.25 2.29
N SER A 66 -12.85 8.29 2.97
CA SER A 66 -12.47 9.52 2.28
C SER A 66 -11.41 9.22 1.21
N LEU A 67 -11.31 10.06 0.18
CA LEU A 67 -10.33 9.86 -0.89
C LEU A 67 -8.91 9.80 -0.35
N SER A 68 -8.56 10.68 0.60
CA SER A 68 -7.27 10.66 1.31
C SER A 68 -7.04 9.34 2.07
N GLY A 69 -8.07 8.83 2.76
CA GLY A 69 -8.01 7.55 3.46
C GLY A 69 -7.80 6.36 2.51
N LEU A 70 -8.51 6.35 1.37
CA LEU A 70 -8.38 5.33 0.33
C LEU A 70 -6.99 5.36 -0.31
N ASN A 71 -6.52 6.55 -0.72
CA ASN A 71 -5.19 6.74 -1.30
C ASN A 71 -4.07 6.29 -0.34
N ASN A 72 -4.18 6.63 0.95
CA ASN A 72 -3.20 6.21 1.95
C ASN A 72 -3.16 4.68 2.11
N LYS A 73 -4.32 4.02 2.15
CA LYS A 73 -4.40 2.55 2.23
C LYS A 73 -3.81 1.90 0.99
N LEU A 74 -4.20 2.34 -0.21
CA LEU A 74 -3.65 1.84 -1.48
C LEU A 74 -2.13 2.03 -1.54
N SER A 75 -1.65 3.24 -1.26
CA SER A 75 -0.22 3.55 -1.21
C SER A 75 0.54 2.70 -0.19
N THR A 76 -0.08 2.39 0.95
CA THR A 76 0.52 1.53 1.98
C THR A 76 0.71 0.10 1.47
N GLN A 77 -0.32 -0.49 0.86
CA GLN A 77 -0.22 -1.88 0.38
C GLN A 77 0.71 -1.98 -0.83
N LEU A 78 0.63 -1.05 -1.79
CA LEU A 78 1.51 -1.02 -2.96
C LEU A 78 2.98 -0.85 -2.55
N ARG A 79 3.29 0.05 -1.61
CA ARG A 79 4.65 0.23 -1.09
C ARG A 79 5.16 -1.03 -0.38
N ALA A 80 4.30 -1.70 0.39
CA ALA A 80 4.68 -2.93 1.08
C ALA A 80 4.98 -4.06 0.07
N LEU A 81 4.12 -4.23 -0.94
CA LEU A 81 4.33 -5.18 -2.03
C LEU A 81 5.63 -4.90 -2.79
N SER A 82 5.90 -3.64 -3.14
CA SER A 82 7.15 -3.23 -3.77
C SER A 82 8.38 -3.57 -2.91
N SER A 83 8.33 -3.33 -1.59
CA SER A 83 9.43 -3.69 -0.67
C SER A 83 9.66 -5.20 -0.54
N LEU A 84 8.67 -6.02 -0.89
CA LEU A 84 8.75 -7.48 -0.90
C LEU A 84 9.20 -8.04 -2.26
N GLY A 85 9.46 -7.17 -3.25
CA GLY A 85 9.89 -7.55 -4.60
C GLY A 85 8.75 -7.66 -5.61
N VAL A 86 7.49 -7.40 -5.22
CA VAL A 86 6.35 -7.34 -6.15
C VAL A 86 6.33 -5.97 -6.80
N THR A 87 7.09 -5.81 -7.89
CA THR A 87 7.24 -4.54 -8.59
C THR A 87 6.15 -4.33 -9.65
N THR A 88 6.01 -3.07 -10.07
CA THR A 88 5.11 -2.66 -11.14
C THR A 88 5.40 -3.38 -12.45
N ASP A 89 6.66 -3.73 -12.73
CA ASP A 89 7.05 -4.44 -13.95
C ASP A 89 6.61 -5.91 -13.94
N GLN A 90 6.65 -6.55 -12.77
CA GLN A 90 6.30 -7.97 -12.62
C GLN A 90 4.79 -8.18 -12.48
N CYS A 91 4.10 -7.26 -11.81
CA CYS A 91 2.70 -7.45 -11.41
C CYS A 91 1.78 -6.28 -11.76
N GLY A 92 2.25 -5.27 -12.50
CA GLY A 92 1.44 -4.10 -12.85
C GLY A 92 0.14 -4.45 -13.57
N VAL A 93 0.15 -5.47 -14.43
CA VAL A 93 -1.04 -5.97 -15.16
C VAL A 93 -2.10 -6.53 -14.20
N ILE A 94 -1.70 -7.07 -13.05
CA ILE A 94 -2.61 -7.64 -12.04
C ILE A 94 -3.00 -6.59 -10.99
N LEU A 95 -2.04 -5.76 -10.57
CA LEU A 95 -2.25 -4.73 -9.56
C LEU A 95 -3.12 -3.59 -10.07
N TYR A 96 -3.01 -3.22 -11.35
CA TYR A 96 -3.81 -2.13 -11.92
C TYR A 96 -5.32 -2.40 -11.83
N PRO A 97 -5.87 -3.54 -12.31
CA PRO A 97 -7.30 -3.83 -12.17
C PRO A 97 -7.79 -3.84 -10.71
N LEU A 98 -6.94 -4.26 -9.76
CA LEU A 98 -7.28 -4.22 -8.34
C LEU A 98 -7.37 -2.79 -7.82
N VAL A 99 -6.41 -1.93 -8.17
CA VAL A 99 -6.45 -0.51 -7.80
C VAL A 99 -7.66 0.15 -8.45
N GLU A 100 -7.86 -0.03 -9.75
CA GLU A 100 -8.99 0.51 -10.50
C GLU A 100 -10.34 0.10 -9.86
N SER A 101 -10.51 -1.18 -9.54
CA SER A 101 -11.74 -1.71 -8.93
C SER A 101 -11.98 -1.24 -7.50
N SER A 102 -10.95 -0.74 -6.81
CA SER A 102 -11.08 -0.18 -5.45
C SER A 102 -11.58 1.27 -5.44
N LEU A 103 -11.56 1.95 -6.59
CA LEU A 103 -11.87 3.37 -6.67
C LEU A 103 -13.36 3.64 -6.95
N PRO A 104 -13.93 4.70 -6.37
CA PRO A 104 -15.27 5.16 -6.72
C PRO A 104 -15.37 5.59 -8.19
N THR A 105 -16.54 5.40 -8.79
CA THR A 105 -16.78 5.69 -10.21
C THR A 105 -16.47 7.14 -10.62
N HIS A 106 -16.71 8.11 -9.74
CA HIS A 106 -16.44 9.52 -10.05
C HIS A 106 -14.93 9.80 -10.18
N ILE A 107 -14.11 9.17 -9.33
CA ILE A 107 -12.64 9.27 -9.39
C ILE A 107 -12.11 8.64 -10.68
N LEU A 108 -12.63 7.47 -11.05
CA LEU A 108 -12.26 6.80 -12.30
C LEU A 108 -12.58 7.65 -13.54
N ARG A 109 -13.74 8.31 -13.55
CA ARG A 109 -14.09 9.23 -14.66
C ARG A 109 -13.12 10.40 -14.74
N SER A 110 -12.75 11.00 -13.61
CA SER A 110 -11.76 12.09 -13.57
C SER A 110 -10.40 11.62 -14.11
N PHE A 111 -9.94 10.44 -13.68
CA PHE A 111 -8.70 9.84 -14.19
C PHE A 111 -8.73 9.62 -15.71
N GLN A 112 -9.81 9.03 -16.22
CA GLN A 112 -9.97 8.77 -17.66
C GLN A 112 -10.00 10.07 -18.48
N ARG A 113 -10.61 11.14 -17.96
CA ARG A 113 -10.61 12.47 -18.62
C ARG A 113 -9.20 13.06 -18.68
N GLN A 114 -8.46 13.00 -17.57
CA GLN A 114 -7.09 13.48 -17.54
C GLN A 114 -6.19 12.66 -18.46
N ARG A 115 -6.34 11.34 -18.48
CA ARG A 115 -5.54 10.45 -19.31
C ARG A 115 -5.75 10.67 -20.81
N LYS A 116 -6.99 10.91 -21.26
CA LYS A 116 -7.30 11.27 -22.65
C LYS A 116 -6.61 12.56 -23.12
N ASN A 117 -6.22 13.43 -22.20
CA ASN A 117 -5.48 14.66 -22.51
C ASN A 117 -3.95 14.43 -22.57
N ILE A 118 -3.46 13.26 -22.16
CA ILE A 118 -2.02 12.92 -22.03
C ILE A 118 -1.64 11.80 -23.02
N ASP A 119 -2.30 11.70 -24.18
CA ASP A 119 -1.94 10.75 -25.26
C ASP A 119 -0.60 11.11 -25.97
N SER A 120 0.32 11.78 -25.29
CA SER A 120 1.68 12.06 -25.77
C SER A 120 2.74 11.50 -24.82
N GLU A 121 3.34 10.38 -25.27
CA GLU A 121 4.75 10.02 -25.04
C GLU A 121 5.28 9.87 -23.61
N GLN A 122 4.59 9.15 -22.71
CA GLN A 122 5.22 8.75 -21.44
C GLN A 122 5.14 7.25 -21.17
N SER A 123 6.33 6.65 -21.07
CA SER A 123 6.63 5.29 -20.62
C SER A 123 6.40 5.11 -19.10
N ILE A 124 5.36 5.73 -18.55
CA ILE A 124 4.98 5.55 -17.15
C ILE A 124 3.99 4.39 -17.10
N SER A 125 4.24 3.43 -16.21
CA SER A 125 3.30 2.33 -16.00
C SER A 125 1.91 2.88 -15.70
N THR A 126 0.88 2.25 -16.27
CA THR A 126 -0.51 2.65 -16.03
C THR A 126 -0.87 2.63 -14.53
N LEU A 127 -0.23 1.77 -13.74
CA LEU A 127 -0.37 1.74 -12.28
C LEU A 127 0.21 3.00 -11.62
N ASP A 128 1.39 3.43 -12.04
CA ASP A 128 2.04 4.62 -11.48
C ASP A 128 1.31 5.90 -11.85
N ALA A 129 0.72 5.93 -13.06
CA ALA A 129 -0.13 7.03 -13.51
C ALA A 129 -1.37 7.19 -12.62
N ILE A 130 -2.10 6.10 -12.33
CA ILE A 130 -3.30 6.18 -11.47
C ILE A 130 -2.94 6.51 -10.02
N VAL A 131 -1.83 6.00 -9.49
CA VAL A 131 -1.36 6.34 -8.13
C VAL A 131 -0.95 7.81 -8.03
N SER A 132 -0.28 8.35 -9.05
CA SER A 132 0.11 9.76 -9.08
C SER A 132 -1.10 10.68 -9.19
N PHE A 133 -2.08 10.30 -10.01
CA PHE A 133 -3.37 10.97 -10.11
C PHE A 133 -4.11 11.04 -8.77
N LEU A 134 -4.19 9.91 -8.03
CA LEU A 134 -4.87 9.90 -6.74
C LEU A 134 -4.21 10.85 -5.74
N LYS A 135 -2.87 10.97 -5.75
CA LYS A 135 -2.16 11.93 -4.91
C LYS A 135 -2.50 13.37 -5.26
N SER A 136 -2.58 13.72 -6.55
CA SER A 136 -2.95 15.07 -6.95
C SER A 136 -4.40 15.40 -6.59
N GLU A 137 -5.34 14.47 -6.79
CA GLU A 137 -6.74 14.68 -6.41
C GLU A 137 -6.91 14.89 -4.91
N VAL A 138 -6.20 14.11 -4.07
CA VAL A 138 -6.21 14.31 -2.61
C VAL A 138 -5.70 15.69 -2.23
N GLN A 139 -4.60 16.15 -2.84
CA GLN A 139 -4.07 17.49 -2.58
C GLN A 139 -5.03 18.61 -3.01
N LEU A 140 -5.75 18.42 -4.12
CA LEU A 140 -6.78 19.37 -4.56
C LEU A 140 -7.96 19.42 -3.58
N GLU A 141 -8.42 18.26 -3.11
CA GLU A 141 -9.50 18.18 -2.12
C GLU A 141 -9.11 18.81 -0.79
N GLU A 142 -7.85 18.67 -0.37
CA GLU A 142 -7.32 19.33 0.83
C GLU A 142 -7.22 20.85 0.67
N LYS A 143 -6.72 21.34 -0.47
CA LYS A 143 -6.68 22.79 -0.77
C LYS A 143 -8.07 23.42 -0.80
N ASN A 144 -9.04 22.72 -1.38
CA ASN A 144 -10.43 23.19 -1.45
C ASN A 144 -11.15 23.24 -0.10
N LYS A 145 -10.62 22.57 0.94
CA LYS A 145 -11.15 22.64 2.32
C LYS A 145 -10.61 23.82 3.12
N ILE A 146 -9.52 24.44 2.66
CA ILE A 146 -8.84 25.55 3.34
C ILE A 146 -9.35 26.91 2.83
N ASN A 147 -9.90 26.95 1.62
CA ASN A 147 -10.52 28.13 0.99
C ASN A 147 -12.03 28.18 1.27
#